data_AF-A0A9P0BDT6-F1
#
_entry.id   AF-A0A9P0BDT6-F1
#
_cell.length_a   1.000
_cell.length_b   1.000
_cell.length_c   1.000
_cell.angle_alpha   90.00
_cell.angle_beta   90.00
_cell.angle_gamma   90.00
#
_symmetry.space_group_name_H-M   'P 1'
#
loop_
_entity.id
_entity.type
_entity.pdbx_description
1 polymer ?
#
loop_
_entity_poly.entity_id
_entity_poly.type
_entity_poly.pdbx_seq_one_letter_code
_entity_poly.pdbx_strand_id
1 'polypeptide(L)'
;MEIQVSCELNLWKEKIEIEDNNAEDSLSYTQYDIYHFNQEKSGSLRDTDYVTILHPLIVGIANTVERDSPALLNVVNKAIPPIFNDPTTMYLTVRVKDILFDGVKVYCTNKDFTSKAVCTQLKTQIPGIKSSNEKNVYLFSLLGPRNGTHQKRFKVLKGIKHSKDLGRLLELDSQNELKIWGTPQCNRFKGTDGWIFPPGLDKEEGVWSFSADLCR
;
A
#
# COMPACT_ATOMS: atom_id res chain seq x y z
N MET A 1 -34.14 4.77 -6.13
CA MET A 1 -33.58 3.63 -5.38
C MET A 1 -32.25 3.32 -6.04
N GLU A 2 -31.19 4.00 -5.60
CA GLU A 2 -29.84 3.68 -6.07
C GLU A 2 -29.48 2.31 -5.52
N ILE A 3 -29.32 1.34 -6.41
CA ILE A 3 -28.70 0.07 -6.04
C ILE A 3 -27.22 0.42 -5.84
N GLN A 4 -26.82 0.65 -4.60
CA GLN A 4 -25.42 0.81 -4.24
C GLN A 4 -24.75 -0.56 -4.42
N VAL A 5 -24.17 -0.78 -5.61
CA VAL A 5 -23.38 -1.98 -5.94
C VAL A 5 -21.94 -1.72 -5.51
N SER A 6 -21.68 -1.74 -4.20
CA SER A 6 -20.33 -1.60 -3.65
C SER A 6 -20.04 -2.66 -2.59
N CYS A 7 -18.84 -3.23 -2.63
CA CYS A 7 -18.29 -4.00 -1.53
C CYS A 7 -17.75 -3.01 -0.49
N GLU A 8 -18.35 -3.01 0.70
CA GLU A 8 -18.05 -2.07 1.77
C GLU A 8 -17.13 -2.70 2.82
N LEU A 9 -16.12 -1.93 3.25
CA LEU A 9 -15.18 -2.31 4.31
C LEU A 9 -15.32 -1.34 5.48
N ASN A 10 -15.43 -1.86 6.70
CA ASN A 10 -15.22 -1.08 7.91
C ASN A 10 -13.71 -1.01 8.19
N LEU A 11 -13.19 0.21 8.25
CA LEU A 11 -11.79 0.47 8.54
C LEU A 11 -11.67 0.97 9.98
N TRP A 12 -11.02 0.17 10.82
CA TRP A 12 -10.64 0.56 12.17
C TRP A 12 -9.20 1.05 12.15
N LYS A 13 -8.95 2.24 12.72
CA LYS A 13 -7.65 2.89 12.67
C LYS A 13 -7.22 3.30 14.07
N GLU A 14 -5.97 3.03 14.39
CA GLU A 14 -5.35 3.31 15.68
C GLU A 14 -3.95 3.93 15.49
N LYS A 15 -3.55 4.79 16.42
CA LYS A 15 -2.17 5.27 16.56
C LYS A 15 -1.55 4.49 17.72
N ILE A 16 -0.57 3.64 17.42
CA ILE A 16 0.13 2.79 18.41
C ILE A 16 1.57 3.29 18.60
N GLU A 17 2.25 2.79 19.63
CA GLU A 17 3.67 3.12 19.92
C GLU A 17 3.91 4.64 19.98
N ILE A 18 3.00 5.31 20.70
CA ILE A 18 2.98 6.76 20.83
C ILE A 18 4.12 7.20 21.74
N GLU A 19 4.95 8.13 21.25
CA GLU A 19 6.03 8.77 22.00
C GLU A 19 5.82 10.29 22.00
N ASP A 20 5.70 10.88 23.18
CA ASP A 20 5.56 12.33 23.36
C ASP A 20 6.94 12.95 23.65
N ASN A 21 7.30 13.99 22.89
CA ASN A 21 8.47 14.82 23.15
C ASN A 21 8.06 16.28 23.43
N ASN A 22 8.00 16.64 24.70
CA ASN A 22 7.66 18.00 25.15
C ASN A 22 8.72 19.05 24.77
N ALA A 23 10.00 18.71 24.72
CA ALA A 23 11.06 19.66 24.38
C ALA A 23 10.91 20.15 22.93
N GLU A 24 10.56 19.23 22.02
CA GLU A 24 10.34 19.51 20.60
C GLU A 24 8.90 19.89 20.24
N ASP A 25 7.96 19.85 21.19
CA ASP A 25 6.52 19.99 20.94
C ASP A 25 6.00 19.00 19.87
N SER A 26 6.53 17.77 19.90
CA SER A 26 6.26 16.74 18.90
C SER A 26 5.68 15.46 19.50
N LEU A 27 5.00 14.70 18.65
CA LEU A 27 4.42 13.39 18.94
C LEU A 27 4.80 12.44 17.81
N SER A 28 5.34 11.28 18.16
CA SER A 28 5.61 10.20 17.22
C SER A 28 4.63 9.06 17.43
N TYR A 29 4.16 8.43 16.35
CA TYR A 29 3.29 7.26 16.43
C TYR A 29 3.41 6.40 15.18
N THR A 30 3.06 5.13 15.31
CA THR A 30 2.94 4.19 14.21
C THR A 30 1.45 4.03 13.86
N GLN A 31 1.10 4.13 12.57
CA GLN A 31 -0.27 3.87 12.13
C GLN A 31 -0.58 2.37 12.15
N TYR A 32 -1.77 2.02 12.63
CA TYR A 32 -2.25 0.65 12.70
C TYR A 32 -3.70 0.56 12.23
N ASP A 33 -3.91 -0.10 11.09
CA ASP A 33 -5.20 -0.14 10.40
C ASP A 33 -5.68 -1.59 10.26
N ILE A 34 -6.94 -1.86 10.62
CA ILE A 34 -7.60 -3.16 10.43
C ILE A 34 -8.82 -2.99 9.52
N TYR A 35 -8.92 -3.87 8.53
CA TYR A 35 -10.02 -3.91 7.57
C TYR A 35 -10.95 -5.08 7.89
N HIS A 36 -12.24 -4.79 8.00
CA HIS A 36 -13.29 -5.80 8.17
C HIS A 36 -14.32 -5.68 7.06
N PHE A 37 -14.60 -6.77 6.36
CA PHE A 37 -15.67 -6.79 5.37
C PHE A 37 -17.03 -6.56 6.04
N ASN A 38 -17.82 -5.65 5.48
CA ASN A 38 -19.14 -5.31 5.98
C ASN A 38 -20.21 -5.91 5.09
N GLN A 39 -20.65 -7.13 5.41
CA GLN A 39 -21.66 -7.84 4.63
C GLN A 39 -23.01 -7.10 4.59
N GLU A 40 -23.41 -6.44 5.67
CA GLU A 40 -24.68 -5.72 5.75
C GLU A 40 -24.70 -4.54 4.77
N LYS A 41 -23.65 -3.73 4.77
CA LYS A 41 -23.53 -2.58 3.85
C LYS A 41 -23.22 -2.99 2.41
N SER A 42 -22.66 -4.18 2.20
CA SER A 42 -22.40 -4.73 0.86
C SER A 42 -23.64 -5.39 0.21
N GLY A 43 -24.75 -5.49 0.94
CA GLY A 43 -25.98 -6.08 0.45
C GLY A 43 -25.80 -7.55 0.04
N SER A 44 -26.09 -7.87 -1.22
CA SER A 44 -25.96 -9.23 -1.75
C SER A 44 -24.55 -9.60 -2.19
N LEU A 45 -23.64 -8.63 -2.30
CA LEU A 45 -22.26 -8.86 -2.73
C LEU A 45 -21.45 -9.47 -1.59
N ARG A 46 -20.52 -10.37 -1.93
CA ARG A 46 -19.62 -11.02 -0.99
C ARG A 46 -18.18 -10.75 -1.37
N ASP A 47 -17.30 -10.68 -0.38
CA ASP A 47 -15.85 -10.67 -0.61
C ASP A 47 -15.35 -11.99 -1.22
N THR A 48 -16.14 -13.06 -1.18
CA THR A 48 -15.89 -14.32 -1.87
C THR A 48 -16.33 -14.34 -3.34
N ASP A 49 -17.01 -13.30 -3.82
CA ASP A 49 -17.45 -13.25 -5.22
C ASP A 49 -16.26 -13.16 -6.17
N TYR A 50 -16.37 -13.81 -7.33
CA TYR A 50 -15.34 -13.79 -8.35
C TYR A 50 -15.47 -12.56 -9.23
N VAL A 51 -14.34 -11.91 -9.50
CA VAL A 51 -14.22 -10.80 -10.44
C VAL A 51 -13.04 -11.04 -11.38
N THR A 52 -13.14 -10.51 -12.60
CA THR A 52 -12.06 -10.54 -13.58
C THR A 52 -11.43 -9.16 -13.67
N ILE A 53 -10.14 -9.06 -13.36
CA ILE A 53 -9.36 -7.82 -13.43
C ILE A 53 -8.10 -8.01 -14.27
N LEU A 54 -7.44 -6.94 -14.70
CA LEU A 54 -6.08 -7.04 -15.20
C LEU A 54 -5.18 -7.60 -14.09
N HIS A 55 -4.34 -8.59 -14.42
CA HIS A 55 -3.48 -9.23 -13.45
C HIS A 55 -2.43 -8.22 -12.93
N PRO A 56 -2.54 -7.75 -11.68
CA PRO A 56 -1.76 -6.60 -11.20
C PRO A 56 -0.26 -6.88 -11.19
N LEU A 57 0.16 -8.09 -10.79
CA LEU A 57 1.57 -8.48 -10.81
C LEU A 57 2.15 -8.64 -12.22
N ILE A 58 1.48 -9.33 -13.15
CA ILE A 58 2.00 -9.50 -14.52
C ILE A 58 2.17 -8.12 -15.17
N VAL A 59 1.17 -7.25 -15.06
CA VAL A 59 1.22 -5.89 -15.58
C VAL A 59 2.31 -5.07 -14.89
N GLY A 60 2.41 -5.15 -13.55
CA GLY A 60 3.42 -4.44 -12.77
C GLY A 60 4.85 -4.86 -13.10
N ILE A 61 5.10 -6.17 -13.23
CA ILE A 61 6.42 -6.71 -13.62
C ILE A 61 6.77 -6.28 -15.04
N ALA A 62 5.84 -6.43 -16.00
CA ALA A 62 6.07 -6.06 -17.39
C ALA A 62 6.40 -4.58 -17.54
N ASN A 63 5.60 -3.70 -16.93
CA ASN A 63 5.83 -2.25 -16.98
C ASN A 63 7.13 -1.83 -16.27
N THR A 64 7.47 -2.46 -15.14
CA THR A 64 8.71 -2.17 -14.42
C THR A 64 9.93 -2.57 -15.24
N VAL A 65 9.90 -3.76 -15.85
CA VAL A 65 11.01 -4.27 -16.66
C VAL A 65 11.13 -3.48 -17.96
N GLU A 66 10.02 -3.13 -18.62
CA GLU A 66 10.06 -2.29 -19.81
C GLU A 66 10.68 -0.91 -19.54
N ARG A 67 10.35 -0.30 -18.39
CA ARG A 67 10.90 1.00 -18.01
C ARG A 67 12.38 0.92 -17.63
N ASP A 68 12.75 -0.04 -16.79
CA ASP A 68 14.05 -0.04 -16.11
C ASP A 68 15.10 -0.91 -16.83
N SER A 69 14.69 -1.96 -17.54
CA SER A 69 15.58 -2.93 -18.19
C SER A 69 14.89 -3.66 -19.36
N PRO A 70 14.49 -2.97 -20.44
CA PRO A 70 13.67 -3.54 -21.52
C PRO A 70 14.28 -4.80 -22.19
N ALA A 71 15.62 -4.92 -22.21
CA ALA A 71 16.31 -6.11 -22.70
C ALA A 71 15.96 -7.41 -21.95
N LEU A 72 15.40 -7.32 -20.73
CA LEU A 72 14.99 -8.47 -19.91
C LEU A 72 13.53 -8.89 -20.11
N LEU A 73 12.76 -8.25 -20.98
CA LEU A 73 11.37 -8.64 -21.25
C LEU A 73 11.24 -10.11 -21.68
N ASN A 74 12.19 -10.61 -22.47
CA ASN A 74 12.21 -12.01 -22.89
C ASN A 74 12.37 -12.99 -21.71
N VAL A 75 13.06 -12.57 -20.65
CA VAL A 75 13.20 -13.35 -19.40
C VAL A 75 11.87 -13.38 -18.65
N VAL A 76 11.21 -12.22 -18.53
CA VAL A 76 9.89 -12.10 -17.90
C VAL A 76 8.86 -12.97 -18.62
N ASN A 77 8.80 -12.90 -19.95
CA ASN A 77 7.85 -13.68 -20.75
C ASN A 77 8.00 -15.19 -20.53
N LYS A 78 9.23 -15.69 -20.33
CA LYS A 78 9.51 -17.09 -20.01
C LYS A 78 9.18 -17.47 -18.57
N ALA A 79 9.28 -16.52 -17.65
CA ALA A 79 9.04 -16.76 -16.22
C ALA A 79 7.55 -16.69 -15.85
N ILE A 80 6.71 -15.97 -16.60
CA ILE A 80 5.27 -15.81 -16.29
C ILE A 80 4.54 -17.16 -16.18
N PRO A 81 4.63 -18.08 -17.16
CA PRO A 81 3.88 -19.34 -17.08
C PRO A 81 4.16 -20.17 -15.81
N PRO A 82 5.41 -20.50 -15.45
CA PRO A 82 5.67 -21.28 -14.24
C PRO A 82 5.38 -20.52 -12.93
N ILE A 83 5.44 -19.17 -12.92
CA ILE A 83 5.19 -18.37 -11.70
C ILE A 83 3.69 -18.17 -11.44
N PHE A 84 2.88 -18.05 -12.49
CA PHE A 84 1.46 -17.70 -12.42
C PHE A 84 0.54 -18.84 -12.88
N ASN A 85 1.03 -20.09 -12.85
CA ASN A 85 0.28 -21.30 -13.19
C ASN A 85 -0.34 -21.25 -14.59
N ASP A 86 0.53 -21.02 -15.59
CA ASP A 86 0.25 -21.01 -17.02
C ASP A 86 -0.97 -20.14 -17.40
N PRO A 87 -0.92 -18.82 -17.10
CA PRO A 87 -2.05 -17.93 -17.37
C PRO A 87 -2.28 -17.81 -18.89
N THR A 88 -3.52 -18.00 -19.33
CA THR A 88 -3.89 -17.92 -20.74
C THR A 88 -4.18 -16.49 -21.22
N THR A 89 -4.37 -15.55 -20.29
CA THR A 89 -4.65 -14.14 -20.58
C THR A 89 -3.93 -13.24 -19.58
N MET A 90 -3.87 -11.94 -19.86
CA MET A 90 -3.41 -10.93 -18.89
C MET A 90 -4.45 -10.59 -17.81
N TYR A 91 -5.61 -11.26 -17.85
CA TYR A 91 -6.68 -11.09 -16.87
C TYR A 91 -6.63 -12.20 -15.83
N LEU A 92 -6.95 -11.83 -14.61
CA LEU A 92 -7.03 -12.68 -13.44
C LEU A 92 -8.48 -12.75 -12.99
N THR A 93 -9.03 -13.97 -12.89
CA THR A 93 -10.37 -14.21 -12.33
C THR A 93 -10.24 -14.89 -10.97
N VAL A 94 -10.45 -14.15 -9.89
CA VAL A 94 -10.31 -14.64 -8.51
C VAL A 94 -11.35 -13.97 -7.60
N ARG A 95 -11.39 -14.38 -6.33
CA ARG A 95 -12.29 -13.79 -5.34
C ARG A 95 -11.82 -12.38 -4.97
N VAL A 96 -12.75 -11.47 -4.70
CA VAL A 96 -12.44 -10.10 -4.24
C VAL A 96 -11.50 -10.10 -3.04
N LYS A 97 -11.72 -10.97 -2.06
CA LYS A 97 -10.88 -11.10 -0.86
C LYS A 97 -9.46 -11.57 -1.16
N ASP A 98 -9.23 -12.34 -2.23
CA ASP A 98 -7.89 -12.77 -2.63
C ASP A 98 -7.11 -11.60 -3.23
N ILE A 99 -7.77 -10.73 -3.99
CA ILE A 99 -7.17 -9.50 -4.55
C ILE A 99 -6.79 -8.54 -3.42
N LEU A 100 -7.71 -8.34 -2.46
CA LEU A 100 -7.55 -7.33 -1.42
C LEU A 100 -6.68 -7.82 -0.25
N PHE A 101 -6.85 -9.06 0.23
CA PHE A 101 -6.28 -9.51 1.51
C PHE A 101 -5.59 -10.88 1.46
N ASP A 102 -6.32 -11.95 1.13
CA ASP A 102 -5.86 -13.35 1.27
C ASP A 102 -4.67 -13.66 0.34
N GLY A 103 -4.64 -13.02 -0.83
CA GLY A 103 -3.54 -13.06 -1.75
C GLY A 103 -3.69 -14.07 -2.88
N VAL A 104 -3.22 -13.64 -4.05
CA VAL A 104 -3.05 -14.44 -5.26
C VAL A 104 -1.71 -15.15 -5.17
N LYS A 105 -1.69 -16.45 -5.45
CA LYS A 105 -0.48 -17.27 -5.36
C LYS A 105 0.54 -16.89 -6.44
N VAL A 106 1.79 -16.83 -6.01
CA VAL A 106 2.98 -16.64 -6.85
C VAL A 106 3.90 -17.83 -6.62
N TYR A 107 4.02 -18.69 -7.62
CA TYR A 107 4.73 -19.96 -7.53
C TYR A 107 6.23 -19.78 -7.81
N CYS A 108 6.99 -19.55 -6.75
CA CYS A 108 8.45 -19.45 -6.81
C CYS A 108 9.14 -20.80 -6.51
N THR A 109 8.47 -21.90 -6.84
CA THR A 109 8.91 -23.27 -6.59
C THR A 109 9.84 -23.79 -7.68
N ASN A 110 9.75 -23.26 -8.90
CA ASN A 110 10.57 -23.65 -10.02
C ASN A 110 12.04 -23.24 -9.79
N LYS A 111 12.96 -24.13 -10.15
CA LYS A 111 14.42 -23.95 -10.00
C LYS A 111 15.08 -23.40 -11.26
N ASP A 112 14.35 -23.23 -12.35
CA ASP A 112 14.90 -22.60 -13.54
C ASP A 112 15.39 -21.18 -13.25
N PHE A 113 16.41 -20.77 -13.98
CA PHE A 113 17.09 -19.49 -13.74
C PHE A 113 16.14 -18.29 -13.88
N THR A 114 15.21 -18.33 -14.83
CA THR A 114 14.33 -17.19 -15.13
C THR A 114 13.29 -16.98 -14.03
N SER A 115 12.65 -18.05 -13.57
CA SER A 115 11.71 -17.98 -12.45
C SER A 115 12.39 -17.53 -11.17
N LYS A 116 13.58 -18.07 -10.88
CA LYS A 116 14.35 -17.70 -9.68
C LYS A 116 14.73 -16.22 -9.68
N ALA A 117 15.16 -15.68 -10.82
CA ALA A 117 15.52 -14.28 -10.95
C ALA A 117 14.31 -13.36 -10.69
N VAL A 118 13.17 -13.61 -11.35
CA VAL A 118 11.95 -12.83 -11.17
C VAL A 118 11.44 -12.93 -9.73
N CYS A 119 11.41 -14.11 -9.13
CA CYS A 119 10.99 -14.31 -7.75
C CYS A 119 11.89 -13.63 -6.72
N THR A 120 13.20 -13.58 -6.97
CA THR A 120 14.15 -12.83 -6.13
C THR A 120 13.83 -11.34 -6.18
N GLN A 121 13.59 -10.81 -7.38
CA GLN A 121 13.26 -9.41 -7.55
C GLN A 121 11.90 -9.06 -6.94
N LEU A 122 10.89 -9.92 -7.08
CA LEU A 122 9.57 -9.74 -6.47
C LEU A 122 9.66 -9.59 -4.96
N LYS A 123 10.44 -10.45 -4.29
CA LYS A 123 10.64 -10.38 -2.83
C LYS A 123 11.31 -9.08 -2.40
N THR A 124 12.24 -8.56 -3.19
CA THR A 124 12.96 -7.32 -2.91
C THR A 124 12.09 -6.08 -3.16
N GLN A 125 11.28 -6.10 -4.23
CA GLN A 125 10.53 -4.94 -4.72
C GLN A 125 9.12 -4.82 -4.14
N ILE A 126 8.57 -5.86 -3.53
CA ILE A 126 7.22 -5.85 -2.94
C ILE A 126 7.33 -5.96 -1.42
N PRO A 127 7.37 -4.82 -0.70
CA PRO A 127 7.39 -4.81 0.75
C PRO A 127 6.21 -5.57 1.34
N GLY A 128 6.47 -6.43 2.33
CA GLY A 128 5.42 -7.13 3.07
C GLY A 128 4.69 -8.23 2.30
N ILE A 129 5.23 -8.70 1.16
CA ILE A 129 4.69 -9.89 0.48
C ILE A 129 4.71 -11.09 1.44
N LYS A 130 3.55 -11.75 1.60
CA LYS A 130 3.39 -12.85 2.56
C LYS A 130 3.87 -14.17 1.95
N SER A 131 4.46 -15.02 2.76
CA SER A 131 4.67 -16.43 2.39
C SER A 131 3.40 -17.22 2.68
N SER A 132 3.05 -18.14 1.79
CA SER A 132 2.03 -19.14 2.08
C SER A 132 2.58 -20.28 2.96
N ASN A 133 1.72 -21.22 3.33
CA ASN A 133 2.14 -22.47 4.00
C ASN A 133 2.93 -23.41 3.08
N GLU A 134 2.86 -23.21 1.76
CA GLU A 134 3.62 -23.98 0.78
C GLU A 134 5.01 -23.36 0.59
N LYS A 135 6.04 -24.21 0.55
CA LYS A 135 7.44 -23.76 0.43
C LYS A 135 7.64 -23.01 -0.89
N ASN A 136 8.21 -21.80 -0.79
CA ASN A 136 8.49 -20.91 -1.93
C ASN A 136 7.23 -20.53 -2.74
N VAL A 137 6.06 -20.47 -2.10
CA VAL A 137 4.86 -19.87 -2.70
C VAL A 137 4.52 -18.63 -1.91
N TYR A 138 4.42 -17.49 -2.59
CA TYR A 138 4.08 -16.20 -2.01
C TYR A 138 2.63 -15.83 -2.30
N LEU A 139 2.08 -14.93 -1.49
CA LEU A 139 0.73 -14.42 -1.57
C LEU A 139 0.79 -12.91 -1.80
N PHE A 140 0.31 -12.49 -2.97
CA PHE A 140 0.21 -11.08 -3.33
C PHE A 140 -1.22 -10.58 -3.20
N SER A 141 -1.41 -9.52 -2.42
CA SER A 141 -2.66 -8.79 -2.30
C SER A 141 -2.40 -7.30 -2.13
N LEU A 142 -3.39 -6.47 -2.47
CA LEU A 142 -3.24 -5.01 -2.48
C LEU A 142 -3.18 -4.42 -1.07
N LEU A 143 -4.00 -4.92 -0.15
CA LEU A 143 -4.15 -4.41 1.21
C LEU A 143 -3.71 -5.42 2.29
N GLY A 144 -3.47 -6.69 1.91
CA GLY A 144 -3.05 -7.73 2.85
C GLY A 144 -1.76 -7.42 3.62
N PRO A 145 -0.73 -6.78 3.03
CA PRO A 145 0.45 -6.33 3.77
C PRO A 145 0.18 -5.25 4.82
N ARG A 146 -0.95 -4.53 4.70
CA ARG A 146 -1.33 -3.42 5.58
C ARG A 146 -2.27 -3.82 6.72
N ASN A 147 -3.12 -4.82 6.45
CA ASN A 147 -4.18 -5.21 7.37
C ASN A 147 -3.60 -5.78 8.68
N GLY A 148 -3.78 -5.05 9.77
CA GLY A 148 -3.34 -5.43 11.12
C GLY A 148 -1.81 -5.46 11.27
N THR A 149 -1.07 -4.63 10.52
CA THR A 149 0.39 -4.54 10.61
C THR A 149 0.86 -3.12 10.95
N HIS A 150 2.04 -3.01 11.55
CA HIS A 150 2.70 -1.73 11.83
C HIS A 150 3.04 -1.04 10.51
N GLN A 151 2.41 0.10 10.24
CA GLN A 151 2.65 0.89 9.04
C GLN A 151 3.82 1.86 9.25
N LYS A 152 3.75 3.01 8.57
CA LYS A 152 4.73 4.09 8.65
C LYS A 152 4.72 4.75 10.03
N ARG A 153 5.90 5.16 10.48
CA ARG A 153 6.07 5.96 11.70
C ARG A 153 6.03 7.44 11.36
N PHE A 154 5.08 8.15 11.93
CA PHE A 154 4.89 9.57 11.77
C PHE A 154 5.49 10.31 12.96
N LYS A 155 6.11 11.46 12.71
CA LYS A 155 6.42 12.48 13.73
C LYS A 155 5.72 13.76 13.34
N VAL A 156 4.86 14.26 14.22
CA VAL A 156 4.04 15.46 13.99
C VAL A 156 4.22 16.47 15.11
N LEU A 157 3.89 17.74 14.84
CA LEU A 157 3.80 18.76 15.88
C LEU A 157 2.49 18.66 16.66
N LYS A 158 2.57 18.80 17.99
CA LYS A 158 1.41 18.82 18.88
C LYS A 158 0.71 20.18 18.88
N GLY A 159 1.41 21.24 18.49
CA GLY A 159 0.86 22.59 18.41
C GLY A 159 0.58 23.23 19.78
N ILE A 160 1.23 22.77 20.85
CA ILE A 160 1.11 23.38 22.20
C ILE A 160 1.80 24.74 22.22
N LYS A 161 2.97 24.85 21.58
CA LYS A 161 3.71 26.12 21.47
C LYS A 161 3.10 27.05 20.44
N HIS A 162 2.65 26.50 19.31
CA HIS A 162 2.03 27.25 18.21
C HIS A 162 0.84 26.47 17.64
N SER A 163 -0.38 26.95 17.90
CA SER A 163 -1.61 26.25 17.50
C SER A 163 -1.73 26.04 15.99
N LYS A 164 -1.20 26.96 15.18
CA LYS A 164 -1.17 26.85 13.70
C LYS A 164 -0.31 25.68 13.18
N ASP A 165 0.52 25.07 14.04
CA ASP A 165 1.35 23.92 13.68
C ASP A 165 0.74 22.57 14.09
N LEU A 166 -0.45 22.55 14.70
CA LEU A 166 -1.11 21.32 15.16
C LEU A 166 -1.21 20.28 14.04
N GLY A 167 -0.67 19.09 14.30
CA GLY A 167 -0.71 17.95 13.39
C GLY A 167 0.24 18.05 12.19
N ARG A 168 1.04 19.13 12.06
CA ARG A 168 1.98 19.29 10.94
C ARG A 168 2.99 18.15 10.92
N LEU A 169 3.12 17.50 9.79
CA LEU A 169 4.07 16.41 9.58
C LEU A 169 5.50 16.95 9.54
N LEU A 170 6.38 16.34 10.33
CA LEU A 170 7.81 16.61 10.36
C LEU A 170 8.62 15.49 9.70
N GLU A 171 8.32 14.24 10.07
CA GLU A 171 9.08 13.08 9.60
C GLU A 171 8.16 11.88 9.32
N LEU A 172 8.55 11.07 8.34
CA LEU A 172 7.99 9.77 8.00
C LEU A 172 9.12 8.74 7.96
N ASP A 173 9.06 7.70 8.77
CA ASP A 173 10.13 6.69 8.95
C ASP A 173 11.52 7.33 9.14
N SER A 174 11.58 8.34 10.01
CA SER A 174 12.81 9.12 10.32
C SER A 174 13.42 9.87 9.12
N GLN A 175 12.67 10.01 8.02
CA GLN A 175 13.01 10.91 6.91
C GLN A 175 12.22 12.21 7.05
N ASN A 176 12.83 13.35 6.75
CA ASN A 176 12.20 14.68 6.78
C ASN A 176 11.67 15.14 5.40
N GLU A 177 11.92 14.36 4.36
CA GLU A 177 11.39 14.54 3.01
C GLU A 177 11.32 13.20 2.27
N LEU A 178 10.52 13.15 1.21
CA LEU A 178 10.49 12.04 0.26
C LEU A 178 11.73 12.05 -0.65
N LYS A 179 11.92 10.96 -1.40
CA LYS A 179 13.01 10.83 -2.38
C LYS A 179 12.55 10.34 -3.75
N ILE A 180 11.24 10.36 -3.99
CA ILE A 180 10.62 9.68 -5.14
C ILE A 180 10.29 10.64 -6.29
N TRP A 181 10.11 11.93 -5.99
CA TRP A 181 9.74 12.92 -6.99
C TRP A 181 10.98 13.59 -7.56
N GLY A 182 10.94 13.94 -8.85
CA GLY A 182 12.11 14.49 -9.56
C GLY A 182 12.59 15.86 -9.10
N THR A 183 11.83 16.56 -8.25
CA THR A 183 12.20 17.88 -7.74
C THR A 183 12.14 17.93 -6.21
N PRO A 184 13.05 18.66 -5.54
CA PRO A 184 13.04 18.79 -4.09
C PRO A 184 11.72 19.33 -3.54
N GLN A 185 11.06 20.22 -4.26
CA GLN A 185 9.80 20.84 -3.83
C GLN A 185 8.67 19.81 -3.73
N CYS A 186 8.60 18.86 -4.66
CA CYS A 186 7.60 17.79 -4.64
C CYS A 186 7.87 16.74 -3.55
N ASN A 187 9.09 16.69 -3.03
CA ASN A 187 9.47 15.76 -1.97
C ASN A 187 9.21 16.30 -0.56
N ARG A 188 8.90 17.59 -0.40
CA ARG A 188 8.66 18.18 0.92
C ARG A 188 7.34 17.70 1.50
N PHE A 189 7.33 17.35 2.78
CA PHE A 189 6.09 17.18 3.52
C PHE A 189 5.38 18.52 3.67
N LYS A 190 4.08 18.53 3.43
CA LYS A 190 3.24 19.71 3.59
C LYS A 190 1.91 19.32 4.23
N GLY A 191 1.54 20.06 5.28
CA GLY A 191 0.28 19.85 5.99
C GLY A 191 0.35 18.76 7.05
N THR A 192 -0.81 18.16 7.34
CA THR A 192 -0.98 17.15 8.40
C THR A 192 -1.13 15.74 7.83
N ASP A 193 -1.33 14.74 8.68
CA ASP A 193 -1.69 13.38 8.26
C ASP A 193 -3.15 13.23 7.79
N GLY A 194 -3.90 14.34 7.69
CA GLY A 194 -5.28 14.38 7.23
C GLY A 194 -6.34 14.08 8.30
N TRP A 195 -5.95 13.73 9.53
CA TRP A 195 -6.90 13.44 10.62
C TRP A 195 -7.34 14.67 11.39
N ILE A 196 -6.38 15.57 11.61
CA ILE A 196 -6.56 16.81 12.35
C ILE A 196 -5.94 17.90 11.51
N PHE A 197 -6.54 19.09 11.54
CA PHE A 197 -6.03 20.28 10.89
C PHE A 197 -5.86 21.41 11.91
N PRO A 198 -4.93 22.34 11.68
CA PRO A 198 -4.78 23.51 12.55
C PRO A 198 -6.09 24.30 12.67
N PRO A 199 -6.39 24.87 13.85
CA PRO A 199 -7.56 25.72 14.03
C PRO A 199 -7.36 27.11 13.43
N GLY A 200 -8.47 27.79 13.11
CA GLY A 200 -8.45 29.19 12.69
C GLY A 200 -7.75 29.44 11.35
N LEU A 201 -7.86 28.50 10.41
CA LEU A 201 -7.34 28.65 9.05
C LEU A 201 -8.17 29.69 8.28
N ASP A 202 -7.48 30.60 7.61
CA ASP A 202 -8.07 31.51 6.63
C ASP A 202 -8.30 30.78 5.30
N LYS A 203 -9.27 31.25 4.50
CA LYS A 203 -9.63 30.60 3.22
C LYS A 203 -8.43 30.54 2.26
N GLU A 204 -7.57 31.54 2.33
CA GLU A 204 -6.41 31.73 1.47
C GLU A 204 -5.23 30.82 1.86
N GLU A 205 -5.16 30.34 3.12
CA GLU A 205 -4.09 29.43 3.59
C GLU A 205 -4.25 28.02 2.98
N GLY A 206 -5.49 27.60 2.74
CA GLY A 206 -5.85 26.28 2.23
C GLY A 206 -5.61 25.15 3.24
N VAL A 207 -6.11 23.96 2.91
CA VAL A 207 -5.95 22.76 3.74
C VAL A 207 -4.98 21.82 3.05
N TRP A 208 -3.87 21.53 3.73
CA TRP A 208 -2.83 20.65 3.21
C TRP A 208 -2.79 19.37 4.03
N SER A 209 -2.71 18.23 3.34
CA SER A 209 -2.55 16.92 3.94
C SER A 209 -1.54 16.11 3.15
N PHE A 210 -0.73 15.35 3.86
CA PHE A 210 0.15 14.34 3.32
C PHE A 210 -0.51 12.96 3.45
N SER A 211 -0.47 12.18 2.38
CA SER A 211 -0.88 10.78 2.39
C SER A 211 0.30 9.90 2.03
N ALA A 212 0.72 9.06 2.99
CA ALA A 212 1.77 8.07 2.76
C ALA A 212 1.41 7.09 1.62
N ASP A 213 0.12 6.89 1.38
CA ASP A 213 -0.40 5.99 0.33
C ASP A 213 -0.35 6.61 -1.06
N LEU A 214 -0.55 7.93 -1.15
CA LEU A 214 -0.39 8.67 -2.39
C LEU A 214 1.06 9.08 -2.63
N CYS A 215 1.92 8.82 -1.64
CA CYS A 215 3.31 9.21 -1.58
C CYS A 215 3.52 10.72 -1.80
N ARG A 216 2.62 11.57 -1.28
CA ARG A 216 2.67 13.03 -1.40
C ARG A 216 1.69 13.75 -0.47
#